data_AF-A0A1E5UUS4-F1
#
_entry.id   AF-A0A1E5UUS4-F1
#
_cell.length_a   1.000
_cell.length_b   1.000
_cell.length_c   1.000
_cell.angle_alpha   90.00
_cell.angle_beta   90.00
_cell.angle_gamma   90.00
#
_symmetry.space_group_name_H-M   'P 1'
#
loop_
_entity.id
_entity.type
_entity.pdbx_description
1 polymer ?
#
loop_
_entity_poly.entity_id
_entity_poly.type
_entity_poly.pdbx_seq_one_letter_code
_entity_poly.pdbx_strand_id
1 'polypeptide(L)'
;MQVHRDCSVLTTVVQHGVEGLEVQMEDGSLVAVTPETDTVAGKMLTVATNGRVPACVHRVRTPSNRERLSVLFVSMPKDGISVRPLDELVDGDYPLQYNPCNFSEYVDFRFAGDGRKLSDPLKAFCGSRPAQYVSDADEQ
;
A
#
# COMPACT_ATOMS: atom_id res chain seq x y z
N MET A 1 -11.39 -13.22 3.46
CA MET A 1 -10.56 -12.08 3.90
C MET A 1 -11.28 -10.79 3.57
N GLN A 2 -11.35 -9.82 4.50
CA GLN A 2 -12.03 -8.54 4.27
C GLN A 2 -11.26 -7.66 3.26
N VAL A 3 -11.90 -6.57 2.80
CA VAL A 3 -11.28 -5.58 1.90
C VAL A 3 -10.08 -4.94 2.59
N HIS A 4 -8.91 -5.00 1.94
CA HIS A 4 -7.67 -4.44 2.48
C HIS A 4 -6.68 -4.11 1.36
N ARG A 5 -5.52 -3.57 1.78
CA ARG A 5 -4.34 -3.34 0.95
C ARG A 5 -3.15 -3.97 1.67
N ASP A 6 -2.25 -4.59 0.94
CA ASP A 6 -1.06 -5.18 1.53
C ASP A 6 -0.08 -4.11 2.02
N CYS A 7 0.63 -4.40 3.10
CA CYS A 7 1.73 -3.56 3.56
C CYS A 7 3.04 -3.83 2.82
N SER A 8 3.12 -4.89 2.03
CA SER A 8 4.29 -5.32 1.27
C SER A 8 4.70 -4.33 0.17
N VAL A 9 5.77 -4.65 -0.57
CA VAL A 9 6.09 -4.01 -1.85
C VAL A 9 5.22 -4.63 -2.94
N LEU A 10 5.34 -5.94 -3.13
CA LEU A 10 4.57 -6.74 -4.08
C LEU A 10 4.13 -8.03 -3.43
N THR A 11 2.95 -8.52 -3.79
CA THR A 11 2.45 -9.84 -3.41
C THR A 11 2.06 -10.61 -4.67
N THR A 12 2.75 -11.70 -4.97
CA THR A 12 2.33 -12.63 -6.02
C THR A 12 1.46 -13.72 -5.42
N VAL A 13 0.25 -13.85 -5.96
CA VAL A 13 -0.79 -14.79 -5.51
C VAL A 13 -0.89 -15.91 -6.53
N VAL A 14 -0.62 -17.14 -6.08
CA VAL A 14 -0.86 -18.36 -6.86
C VAL A 14 -2.13 -19.02 -6.34
N GLN A 15 -3.14 -19.15 -7.19
CA GLN A 15 -4.47 -19.61 -6.81
C GLN A 15 -4.73 -21.06 -7.27
N HIS A 16 -5.28 -21.90 -6.39
CA HIS A 16 -5.67 -23.27 -6.73
C HIS A 16 -7.09 -23.30 -7.32
N GLY A 17 -7.24 -23.08 -8.64
CA GLY A 17 -8.41 -23.49 -9.46
C GLY A 17 -9.83 -23.18 -8.93
N VAL A 18 -9.94 -22.27 -7.97
CA VAL A 18 -11.14 -21.92 -7.22
C VAL A 18 -11.13 -20.41 -7.08
N GLU A 19 -12.17 -19.76 -7.61
CA GLU A 19 -12.34 -18.31 -7.53
C GLU A 19 -12.41 -17.78 -6.10
N GLY A 20 -12.11 -16.49 -5.95
CA GLY A 20 -12.31 -15.82 -4.68
C GLY A 20 -11.57 -14.50 -4.54
N LEU A 21 -10.43 -14.33 -5.22
CA LEU A 21 -9.75 -13.04 -5.25
C LEU A 21 -10.60 -12.03 -6.02
N GLU A 22 -10.85 -10.89 -5.40
CA GLU A 22 -11.50 -9.75 -6.04
C GLU A 22 -10.62 -8.51 -5.83
N VAL A 23 -10.42 -7.73 -6.89
CA VAL A 23 -9.64 -6.49 -6.88
C VAL A 23 -10.54 -5.29 -7.21
N GLN A 24 -10.22 -4.14 -6.64
CA GLN A 24 -10.97 -2.91 -6.89
C GLN A 24 -10.45 -2.21 -8.14
N MET A 25 -11.36 -1.87 -9.04
CA MET A 25 -11.09 -1.06 -10.22
C MET A 25 -11.16 0.43 -9.89
N GLU A 26 -10.74 1.29 -10.82
CA GLU A 26 -10.72 2.75 -10.63
C GLU A 26 -12.11 3.34 -10.33
N ASP A 27 -13.16 2.75 -10.88
CA ASP A 27 -14.55 3.14 -10.63
C ASP A 27 -15.09 2.68 -9.25
N GLY A 28 -14.24 2.02 -8.45
CA GLY A 28 -14.57 1.50 -7.13
C GLY A 28 -15.24 0.13 -7.13
N SER A 29 -15.57 -0.44 -8.30
CA SER A 29 -16.15 -1.77 -8.42
C SER A 29 -15.15 -2.86 -8.02
N LEU A 30 -15.65 -3.95 -7.44
CA LEU A 30 -14.84 -5.12 -7.10
C LEU A 30 -15.06 -6.20 -8.15
N VAL A 31 -14.01 -6.58 -8.85
CA VAL A 31 -14.04 -7.54 -9.96
C VAL A 31 -13.31 -8.81 -9.56
N ALA A 32 -13.91 -9.96 -9.87
CA ALA A 32 -13.33 -11.27 -9.64
C ALA A 32 -12.13 -11.49 -10.57
N VAL A 33 -11.04 -11.97 -10.01
CA VAL A 33 -9.84 -12.35 -10.75
C VAL A 33 -9.92 -13.84 -11.08
N THR A 34 -9.65 -14.18 -12.34
CA THR A 34 -9.54 -15.57 -12.77
C THR A 34 -8.49 -16.29 -11.92
N PRO A 35 -8.71 -17.54 -11.46
CA PRO A 35 -7.73 -18.29 -10.65
C PRO A 35 -6.44 -18.63 -11.40
N GLU A 36 -5.58 -17.63 -11.59
CA GLU A 36 -4.26 -17.73 -12.21
C GLU A 36 -3.18 -17.18 -11.25
N THR A 37 -1.96 -16.98 -11.76
CA THR A 37 -0.90 -16.28 -11.01
C THR A 37 -1.01 -14.80 -11.25
N ASP A 38 -1.22 -14.03 -10.17
CA ASP A 38 -1.41 -12.58 -10.24
C ASP A 38 -0.44 -11.85 -9.30
N THR A 39 -0.14 -10.59 -9.60
CA THR A 39 0.68 -9.73 -8.72
C THR A 39 -0.10 -8.51 -8.27
N VAL A 40 -0.08 -8.26 -6.97
CA VAL A 40 -0.76 -7.16 -6.29
C VAL A 40 0.27 -6.15 -5.78
N ALA A 41 0.05 -4.88 -6.08
CA ALA A 41 0.86 -3.78 -5.55
C ALA A 41 0.54 -3.50 -4.07
N GLY A 42 1.57 -3.47 -3.22
CA GLY A 42 1.44 -3.14 -1.81
C GLY A 42 1.80 -1.68 -1.47
N LYS A 43 1.58 -1.29 -0.22
CA LYS A 43 1.79 0.08 0.27
C LYS A 43 3.23 0.57 0.18
N MET A 44 4.21 -0.32 0.31
CA MET A 44 5.61 0.10 0.19
C MET A 44 5.98 0.44 -1.25
N LEU A 45 5.33 -0.18 -2.24
CA LEU A 45 5.46 0.25 -3.63
C LEU A 45 4.84 1.63 -3.85
N THR A 46 3.72 1.93 -3.18
CA THR A 46 3.16 3.29 -3.19
C THR A 46 4.15 4.32 -2.65
N VAL A 47 4.85 4.02 -1.55
CA VAL A 47 5.90 4.92 -1.02
C VAL A 47 7.05 5.05 -2.01
N ALA A 48 7.59 3.94 -2.52
CA ALA A 48 8.71 3.94 -3.45
C ALA A 48 8.42 4.70 -4.75
N THR A 49 7.18 4.61 -5.24
CA THR A 49 6.74 5.28 -6.47
C THR A 49 6.18 6.69 -6.23
N ASN A 50 6.37 7.24 -5.02
CA ASN A 50 5.86 8.53 -4.61
C ASN A 50 4.33 8.67 -4.78
N GLY A 51 3.58 7.57 -4.78
CA GLY A 51 2.13 7.53 -4.98
C GLY A 51 1.66 7.22 -6.40
N ARG A 52 2.56 7.13 -7.38
CA ARG A 52 2.19 6.85 -8.78
C ARG A 52 1.59 5.46 -8.97
N VAL A 53 2.02 4.48 -8.17
CA VAL A 53 1.41 3.14 -8.13
C VAL A 53 0.64 2.97 -6.81
N PRO A 54 -0.69 3.16 -6.81
CA PRO A 54 -1.49 2.98 -5.60
C PRO A 54 -1.55 1.51 -5.20
N ALA A 55 -1.52 1.26 -3.89
CA ALA A 55 -1.66 -0.08 -3.35
C ALA A 55 -3.06 -0.63 -3.67
N CYS A 56 -3.09 -1.82 -4.27
CA CYS A 56 -4.29 -2.45 -4.78
C CYS A 56 -5.23 -2.84 -3.64
N VAL A 57 -6.47 -2.38 -3.74
CA VAL A 57 -7.54 -2.79 -2.83
C VAL A 57 -8.08 -4.12 -3.30
N HIS A 58 -8.05 -5.11 -2.41
CA HIS A 58 -8.51 -6.43 -2.76
C HIS A 58 -9.15 -7.14 -1.56
N ARG A 59 -9.91 -8.19 -1.84
CA ARG A 59 -10.50 -9.08 -0.84
C ARG A 59 -10.48 -10.51 -1.34
N VAL A 60 -10.77 -11.43 -0.43
CA VAL A 60 -10.99 -12.84 -0.79
C VAL A 60 -12.36 -13.27 -0.29
N ARG A 61 -13.23 -13.68 -1.20
CA ARG A 61 -14.49 -14.36 -0.93
C ARG A 61 -14.34 -15.85 -1.16
N THR A 62 -15.20 -16.65 -0.53
CA THR A 62 -15.30 -18.10 -0.76
C THR A 62 -16.74 -18.40 -1.21
N PRO A 63 -17.10 -18.04 -2.46
CA PRO A 63 -18.48 -18.20 -2.94
C PRO A 63 -18.81 -19.67 -3.25
N SER A 64 -17.81 -20.50 -3.55
CA SER A 64 -17.96 -21.93 -3.76
C SER A 64 -17.95 -22.68 -2.43
N ASN A 65 -18.78 -23.71 -2.28
CA ASN A 65 -18.67 -24.70 -1.19
C ASN A 65 -17.47 -25.64 -1.38
N ARG A 66 -16.37 -25.14 -1.97
CA ARG A 66 -15.13 -25.86 -2.27
C ARG A 66 -14.01 -25.23 -1.46
N GLU A 67 -13.05 -26.04 -1.05
CA GLU A 67 -11.83 -25.55 -0.40
C GLU A 67 -11.01 -24.73 -1.39
N ARG A 68 -10.66 -23.50 -1.00
CA ARG A 68 -9.78 -22.62 -1.76
C ARG A 68 -8.40 -22.58 -1.12
N LEU A 69 -7.38 -22.93 -1.87
CA LEU A 69 -5.97 -22.82 -1.47
C LEU A 69 -5.28 -21.74 -2.29
N SER A 70 -4.33 -21.04 -1.68
CA SER A 70 -3.46 -20.11 -2.39
C SER A 70 -2.09 -20.04 -1.72
N VAL A 71 -1.05 -19.82 -2.54
CA VAL A 71 0.31 -19.56 -2.07
C VAL A 71 0.62 -18.09 -2.34
N LEU A 72 1.19 -17.42 -1.36
CA LEU A 72 1.57 -16.01 -1.44
C LEU A 72 3.10 -15.90 -1.43
N PHE A 73 3.67 -15.26 -2.45
CA PHE A 73 5.06 -14.82 -2.46
C PHE A 73 5.08 -13.31 -2.20
N VAL A 74 5.56 -12.92 -1.02
CA VAL A 74 5.49 -11.53 -0.57
C VAL A 74 6.89 -10.92 -0.59
N SER A 75 7.05 -9.84 -1.34
CA SER A 75 8.26 -9.01 -1.31
C SER A 75 8.11 -7.95 -0.22
N MET A 76 8.98 -8.00 0.76
CA MET A 76 8.96 -7.13 1.95
C MET A 76 10.23 -6.27 1.99
N PRO A 77 10.17 -5.05 2.52
CA PRO A 77 11.37 -4.28 2.80
C PRO A 77 12.28 -5.04 3.77
N LYS A 78 13.59 -4.86 3.62
CA LYS A 78 14.56 -5.41 4.57
C LYS A 78 14.46 -4.67 5.90
N ASP A 79 14.50 -5.40 7.01
CA ASP A 79 14.44 -4.83 8.35
C ASP A 79 15.53 -3.77 8.57
N GLY A 80 15.14 -2.68 9.24
CA GLY A 80 16.01 -1.54 9.51
C GLY A 80 16.28 -0.62 8.31
N ILE A 81 15.76 -0.94 7.11
CA ILE A 81 15.88 -0.08 5.93
C ILE A 81 14.52 0.54 5.61
N SER A 82 14.47 1.88 5.65
CA SER A 82 13.28 2.64 5.27
C SER A 82 13.11 2.65 3.74
N VAL A 83 11.86 2.48 3.31
CA VAL A 83 11.46 2.69 1.92
C VAL A 83 11.26 4.17 1.70
N ARG A 84 11.87 4.73 0.65
CA ARG A 84 11.74 6.15 0.29
C ARG A 84 11.30 6.26 -1.17
N PRO A 85 10.65 7.37 -1.56
CA PRO A 85 10.46 7.68 -2.97
C PRO A 85 11.77 7.60 -3.75
N LEU A 86 11.69 7.02 -4.95
CA LEU A 86 12.78 7.04 -5.92
C LEU A 86 13.00 8.49 -6.38
N ASP A 87 14.27 8.90 -6.46
CA ASP A 87 14.64 10.28 -6.73
C ASP A 87 14.15 10.71 -8.13
N GLU A 88 14.06 9.77 -9.08
CA GLU A 88 13.55 10.04 -10.44
C GLU A 88 12.03 10.25 -10.51
N LEU A 89 11.29 9.95 -9.43
CA LEU A 89 9.83 10.07 -9.35
C LEU A 89 9.39 11.25 -8.48
N VAL A 90 10.33 12.12 -8.11
CA VAL A 90 10.11 13.36 -7.37
C VAL A 90 10.66 14.51 -8.20
N ASP A 91 9.77 15.37 -8.69
CA ASP A 91 10.13 16.48 -9.57
C ASP A 91 9.25 17.71 -9.29
N GLY A 92 9.41 18.78 -10.08
CA GLY A 92 8.65 20.03 -9.90
C GLY A 92 7.16 19.89 -10.17
N ASP A 93 6.77 18.99 -11.07
CA ASP A 93 5.37 18.73 -11.43
C ASP A 93 4.73 17.71 -10.46
N TYR A 94 5.54 16.83 -9.89
CA TYR A 94 5.15 15.80 -8.96
C TYR A 94 6.04 15.83 -7.70
N PRO A 95 5.77 16.76 -6.76
CA PRO A 95 6.59 16.94 -5.57
C PRO A 95 6.50 15.75 -4.62
N LEU A 96 7.41 15.71 -3.64
CA LEU A 96 7.46 14.65 -2.64
C LEU A 96 6.11 14.47 -1.94
N GLN A 97 5.55 13.27 -1.99
CA GLN A 97 4.26 12.87 -1.42
C GLN A 97 4.38 12.02 -0.17
N TYR A 98 5.53 11.37 0.02
CA TYR A 98 5.82 10.49 1.15
C TYR A 98 7.25 10.71 1.65
N ASN A 99 7.42 10.81 2.96
CA ASN A 99 8.70 10.74 3.65
C ASN A 99 9.21 9.28 3.69
N PRO A 100 10.51 9.05 3.98
CA PRO A 100 11.03 7.72 4.23
C PRO A 100 10.19 6.97 5.28
N CYS A 101 9.79 5.75 4.95
CA CYS A 101 8.88 4.93 5.72
C CYS A 101 9.60 3.68 6.21
N ASN A 102 9.80 3.57 7.53
CA ASN A 102 10.25 2.33 8.14
C ASN A 102 9.10 1.31 8.15
N PHE A 103 9.36 0.10 7.66
CA PHE A 103 8.32 -0.91 7.49
C PHE A 103 7.76 -1.43 8.82
N SER A 104 8.61 -1.82 9.76
CA SER A 104 8.17 -2.37 11.04
C SER A 104 7.41 -1.34 11.87
N GLU A 105 7.89 -0.10 11.91
CA GLU A 105 7.21 1.00 12.61
C GLU A 105 5.84 1.30 11.98
N TYR A 106 5.73 1.26 10.65
CA TYR A 106 4.46 1.44 9.97
C TYR A 106 3.48 0.31 10.29
N VAL A 107 3.93 -0.95 10.32
CA VAL A 107 3.11 -2.11 10.70
C VAL A 107 2.59 -1.97 12.13
N ASP A 108 3.47 -1.60 13.07
CA ASP A 108 3.10 -1.37 14.47
C ASP A 108 2.08 -0.23 14.59
N PHE A 109 2.34 0.90 13.93
CA PHE A 109 1.40 2.02 13.88
C PHE A 109 0.05 1.61 13.29
N ARG A 110 0.04 0.83 12.21
CA ARG A 110 -1.17 0.42 11.46
C ARG A 110 -2.05 -0.54 12.24
N PHE A 111 -1.45 -1.52 12.93
CA PHE A 111 -2.20 -2.64 13.52
C PHE A 111 -2.26 -2.61 15.05
N ALA A 112 -1.21 -2.14 15.72
CA ALA A 112 -1.16 -2.04 17.18
C ALA A 112 -1.42 -0.60 17.68
N GLY A 113 -1.14 0.41 16.86
CA GLY A 113 -1.25 1.82 17.20
C GLY A 113 -2.55 2.51 16.78
N ASP A 114 -2.49 3.84 16.73
CA ASP A 114 -3.63 4.70 16.34
C ASP A 114 -3.98 4.63 14.86
N GLY A 115 -3.08 4.13 14.02
CA GLY A 115 -3.31 3.97 12.59
C GLY A 115 -4.51 3.10 12.27
N ARG A 116 -4.92 2.18 13.15
CA ARG A 116 -6.11 1.33 12.93
C ARG A 116 -7.43 2.10 12.80
N LYS A 117 -7.49 3.34 13.32
CA LYS A 117 -8.69 4.19 13.32
C LYS A 117 -8.74 5.13 12.11
N LEU A 118 -7.65 5.22 11.35
CA LEU A 118 -7.50 6.21 10.28
C LEU A 118 -8.00 5.65 8.94
N SER A 119 -8.62 6.53 8.15
CA SER A 119 -9.04 6.22 6.77
C SER A 119 -7.84 6.01 5.83
N ASP A 120 -6.77 6.79 6.02
CA ASP A 120 -5.48 6.61 5.35
C ASP A 120 -4.31 6.59 6.35
N PRO A 121 -4.00 5.42 6.94
CA PRO A 121 -2.90 5.29 7.89
C PRO A 121 -1.53 5.52 7.24
N LEU A 122 -1.36 5.26 5.94
CA LEU A 122 -0.06 5.41 5.28
C LEU A 122 0.28 6.89 5.13
N LYS A 123 -0.66 7.71 4.64
CA LYS A 123 -0.48 9.17 4.58
C LYS A 123 -0.32 9.79 5.97
N ALA A 124 -1.02 9.29 6.98
CA ALA A 124 -0.84 9.79 8.34
C ALA A 124 0.54 9.49 8.92
N PHE A 125 1.09 8.31 8.62
CA PHE A 125 2.39 7.88 9.13
C PHE A 125 3.56 8.55 8.42
N CYS A 126 3.56 8.51 7.08
CA CYS A 126 4.70 8.97 6.28
C CYS A 126 4.31 9.90 5.12
N GLY A 127 3.12 10.49 5.10
CA GLY A 127 2.79 11.51 4.12
C GLY A 127 3.67 12.74 4.27
N SER A 128 4.12 13.33 3.16
CA SER A 128 4.73 14.66 3.20
C SER A 128 3.67 15.66 3.65
N ARG A 129 4.02 16.54 4.58
CA ARG A 129 3.22 17.75 4.84
C ARG A 129 3.64 18.80 3.81
N PRO A 130 2.71 19.65 3.32
CA PRO A 130 3.14 20.84 2.58
C PRO A 130 4.13 21.60 3.46
N ALA A 131 5.22 22.09 2.87
CA ALA A 131 6.07 23.05 3.55
C ALA A 131 5.17 24.21 4.01
N GLN A 132 5.00 24.38 5.31
CA GLN A 132 4.42 25.62 5.80
C GLN A 132 5.39 26.72 5.37
N TYR A 133 4.90 27.70 4.62
CA TYR A 133 5.66 28.91 4.36
C TYR A 133 6.16 29.44 5.70
N VAL A 134 7.48 29.43 5.89
CA VAL A 134 8.11 30.21 6.96
C VAL A 134 7.81 31.65 6.59
N SER A 135 6.89 32.29 7.31
CA SER A 135 6.74 33.74 7.21
C SER A 135 7.99 34.34 7.84
N ASP A 136 8.84 34.95 7.02
CA ASP A 136 9.88 35.87 7.48
C ASP A 136 9.18 37.04 8.20
N ALA A 137 9.02 36.89 9.50
CA ALA A 137 8.53 37.91 10.40
C ALA A 137 9.19 37.73 11.76
N ASP A 138 10.52 37.87 11.77
CA ASP A 138 11.30 38.25 12.96
C ASP A 138 12.55 39.02 12.48
N GLU A 139 12.30 40.16 11.85
CA GLU A 139 13.21 41.32 11.87
C GLU A 139 12.43 42.53 12.43
N GLN A 140 12.38 42.62 13.76
CA GLN A 140 12.30 43.89 14.51
C GLN A 140 12.62 43.69 15.99
#